data_AF-R6LUS0-F1
#
_entry.id   AF-R6LUS0-F1
#
_cell.length_a   1.000
_cell.length_b   1.000
_cell.length_c   1.000
_cell.angle_alpha   90.00
_cell.angle_beta   90.00
_cell.angle_gamma   90.00
#
_symmetry.space_group_name_H-M   'P 1'
#
loop_
_entity.id
_entity.type
_entity.pdbx_description
1 polymer ?
#
loop_
_entity_poly.entity_id
_entity_poly.type
_entity_poly.pdbx_seq_one_letter_code
_entity_poly.pdbx_strand_id
1 'polypeptide(L)'
;MVAKFRAASINMTYEELQEGNPDTVITRAHFARWLINHGVVKNTAEAFDKYLDIHCPYYVPRKYITPEEGIELILESGGVPILAHPLHYKLEEKELEALIKRLKAAGLKGMEAKYSNHTTQDEAYVRKLCNKYELLPSGGSDFHGTNKPAIDMGTGRGTLSVPFEYLINIAKAAKPSEFTKKVLDFAEKHS
;
A
#
# COMPACT_ATOMS: atom_id res chain seq x y z
N MET A 1 -15.22 -15.74 5.32
CA MET A 1 -16.41 -14.95 5.69
C MET A 1 -17.68 -15.57 5.10
N VAL A 2 -17.77 -15.84 3.79
CA VAL A 2 -18.94 -16.50 3.15
C VAL A 2 -19.47 -17.71 3.93
N ALA A 3 -18.60 -18.65 4.30
CA ALA A 3 -18.99 -19.83 5.09
C ALA A 3 -19.65 -19.47 6.45
N LYS A 4 -19.17 -18.40 7.12
CA LYS A 4 -19.75 -17.93 8.39
C LYS A 4 -21.13 -17.27 8.19
N PHE A 5 -21.32 -16.53 7.09
CA PHE A 5 -22.63 -15.98 6.74
C PHE A 5 -23.64 -17.09 6.43
N ARG A 6 -23.24 -18.10 5.65
CA ARG A 6 -24.09 -19.27 5.35
C ARG A 6 -24.50 -20.02 6.62
N ALA A 7 -23.59 -20.20 7.56
CA ALA A 7 -23.89 -20.84 8.84
C ALA A 7 -24.92 -20.06 9.69
N ALA A 8 -25.10 -18.76 9.44
CA ALA A 8 -26.11 -17.91 10.06
C ALA A 8 -27.35 -17.69 9.15
N SER A 9 -27.57 -18.58 8.19
CA SER A 9 -28.70 -18.52 7.24
C SER A 9 -28.72 -17.28 6.33
N ILE A 10 -27.58 -16.61 6.18
CA ILE A 10 -27.36 -15.56 5.18
C ILE A 10 -26.69 -16.24 3.98
N ASN A 11 -27.50 -16.61 2.98
CA ASN A 11 -27.11 -17.46 1.84
C ASN A 11 -26.28 -16.73 0.77
N MET A 12 -25.19 -16.12 1.20
CA MET A 12 -24.23 -15.44 0.33
C MET A 12 -23.37 -16.42 -0.45
N THR A 13 -23.03 -16.08 -1.69
CA THR A 13 -22.13 -16.87 -2.55
C THR A 13 -20.87 -16.10 -2.94
N TYR A 14 -19.85 -16.80 -3.45
CA TYR A 14 -18.63 -16.15 -3.93
C TYR A 14 -18.88 -15.44 -5.26
N GLU A 15 -19.68 -16.07 -6.11
CA GLU A 15 -20.05 -15.63 -7.44
C GLU A 15 -20.80 -14.28 -7.40
N GLU A 16 -21.72 -14.10 -6.44
CA GLU A 16 -22.41 -12.82 -6.26
C GLU A 16 -21.47 -11.70 -5.80
N LEU A 17 -20.45 -12.02 -5.00
CA LEU A 17 -19.46 -11.04 -4.53
C LEU A 17 -18.46 -10.63 -5.63
N GLN A 18 -18.31 -11.47 -6.66
CA GLN A 18 -17.44 -11.21 -7.81
C GLN A 18 -18.11 -10.31 -8.86
N GLU A 19 -19.43 -10.10 -8.77
CA GLU A 19 -20.21 -9.23 -9.66
C GLU A 19 -19.93 -9.50 -11.16
N GLY A 20 -19.73 -10.76 -11.53
CA GLY A 20 -19.48 -11.19 -12.91
C GLY A 20 -18.02 -11.12 -13.37
N ASN A 21 -17.09 -10.67 -12.52
CA ASN A 21 -15.66 -10.71 -12.82
C ASN A 21 -14.94 -11.75 -11.94
N PRO A 22 -14.50 -12.90 -12.51
CA PRO A 22 -13.85 -13.98 -11.75
C PRO A 22 -12.51 -13.55 -11.13
N ASP A 23 -11.83 -12.54 -11.69
CA ASP A 23 -10.55 -12.02 -11.20
C ASP A 23 -10.71 -10.99 -10.06
N THR A 24 -11.94 -10.73 -9.61
CA THR A 24 -12.23 -9.77 -8.54
C THR A 24 -11.56 -10.17 -7.23
N VAL A 25 -10.70 -9.28 -6.71
CA VAL A 25 -10.14 -9.41 -5.37
C VAL A 25 -11.21 -9.03 -4.35
N ILE A 26 -11.86 -10.03 -3.76
CA ILE A 26 -12.94 -9.82 -2.80
C ILE A 26 -12.42 -9.16 -1.51
N THR A 27 -13.07 -8.06 -1.14
CA THR A 27 -12.83 -7.26 0.07
C THR A 27 -14.11 -7.11 0.89
N ARG A 28 -14.00 -6.62 2.14
CA ARG A 28 -15.16 -6.33 3.00
C ARG A 28 -16.17 -5.36 2.36
N ALA A 29 -15.73 -4.50 1.44
CA ALA A 29 -16.64 -3.61 0.71
C ALA A 29 -17.64 -4.38 -0.16
N HIS A 30 -17.24 -5.50 -0.77
CA HIS A 30 -18.12 -6.37 -1.56
C HIS A 30 -19.18 -7.01 -0.66
N PHE A 31 -18.79 -7.47 0.54
CA PHE A 31 -19.75 -7.97 1.54
C PHE A 31 -20.75 -6.89 1.97
N ALA A 32 -20.28 -5.67 2.24
CA ALA A 32 -21.15 -4.56 2.62
C ALA A 32 -22.16 -4.23 1.50
N ARG A 33 -21.69 -4.17 0.25
CA ARG A 33 -22.55 -3.96 -0.92
C ARG A 33 -23.60 -5.06 -1.04
N TRP A 34 -23.20 -6.32 -0.92
CA TRP A 34 -24.11 -7.46 -0.97
C TRP A 34 -25.19 -7.38 0.13
N LEU A 35 -24.80 -7.08 1.37
CA LEU A 35 -25.73 -6.97 2.51
C LEU A 35 -26.77 -5.85 2.30
N ILE A 36 -26.37 -4.74 1.70
CA ILE A 36 -27.27 -3.63 1.36
C ILE A 36 -28.21 -4.05 0.21
N ASN A 37 -27.66 -4.61 -0.87
CA ASN A 37 -28.44 -5.00 -2.05
C ASN A 37 -29.48 -6.08 -1.74
N HIS A 38 -29.22 -6.93 -0.74
CA HIS A 38 -30.14 -7.97 -0.27
C HIS A 38 -31.02 -7.52 0.91
N GLY A 39 -31.00 -6.23 1.27
CA GLY A 39 -31.88 -5.66 2.31
C GLY A 39 -31.56 -6.12 3.74
N VAL A 40 -30.39 -6.73 3.98
CA VAL A 40 -29.97 -7.19 5.32
C VAL A 40 -29.62 -5.99 6.22
N VAL A 41 -29.11 -4.92 5.63
CA VAL A 41 -28.76 -3.65 6.30
C VAL A 41 -29.10 -2.46 5.41
N LYS A 42 -29.29 -1.28 6.00
CA LYS A 42 -29.73 -0.08 5.27
C LYS A 42 -28.59 0.69 4.61
N ASN A 43 -27.38 0.58 5.15
CA ASN A 43 -26.23 1.35 4.68
C ASN A 43 -24.90 0.67 5.07
N THR A 44 -23.81 1.20 4.52
CA THR A 44 -22.46 0.67 4.74
C THR A 44 -22.04 0.73 6.21
N ALA A 45 -22.39 1.80 6.94
CA ALA A 45 -22.02 1.93 8.35
C ALA A 45 -22.62 0.79 9.19
N GLU A 46 -23.91 0.50 8.98
CA GLU A 46 -24.59 -0.62 9.63
C GLU A 46 -24.01 -1.99 9.22
N ALA A 47 -23.61 -2.15 7.96
CA ALA A 47 -22.94 -3.37 7.49
C ALA A 47 -21.64 -3.63 8.28
N PHE A 48 -20.82 -2.59 8.46
CA PHE A 48 -19.58 -2.72 9.21
C PHE A 48 -19.84 -2.97 10.70
N ASP A 49 -20.68 -2.15 11.33
CA ASP A 49 -20.98 -2.24 12.76
C ASP A 49 -21.53 -3.62 13.18
N LYS A 50 -22.46 -4.19 12.40
CA LYS A 50 -23.13 -5.44 12.77
C LYS A 50 -22.45 -6.71 12.25
N TYR A 51 -21.77 -6.64 11.11
CA TYR A 51 -21.36 -7.84 10.38
C TYR A 51 -19.88 -7.90 9.99
N LEU A 52 -19.23 -6.78 9.69
CA LEU A 52 -17.92 -6.78 9.02
C LEU A 52 -16.78 -6.20 9.87
N ASP A 53 -17.10 -5.67 11.04
CA ASP A 53 -16.11 -5.24 12.03
C ASP A 53 -15.29 -6.42 12.55
N ILE A 54 -14.07 -6.13 13.01
CA ILE A 54 -13.14 -7.14 13.53
C ILE A 54 -13.68 -7.90 14.74
N HIS A 55 -14.60 -7.29 15.50
CA HIS A 55 -15.23 -7.88 16.66
C HIS A 55 -16.50 -8.70 16.32
N CYS A 56 -17.00 -8.64 15.09
CA CYS A 56 -18.19 -9.37 14.67
C CYS A 56 -17.90 -10.86 14.46
N PRO A 57 -18.89 -11.75 14.70
CA PRO A 57 -18.70 -13.20 14.59
C PRO A 57 -18.36 -13.64 13.16
N TYR A 58 -18.75 -12.88 12.14
CA TYR A 58 -18.55 -13.19 10.72
C TYR A 58 -17.17 -12.82 10.19
N TYR A 59 -16.44 -11.97 10.91
CA TYR A 59 -15.10 -11.57 10.50
C TYR A 59 -14.16 -12.78 10.51
N VAL A 60 -13.33 -12.87 9.47
CA VAL A 60 -12.25 -13.84 9.39
C VAL A 60 -10.98 -13.02 9.27
N PRO A 61 -10.08 -13.08 10.26
CA PRO A 61 -8.82 -12.35 10.18
C PRO A 61 -8.04 -12.83 8.98
N ARG A 62 -7.51 -11.89 8.21
CA ARG A 62 -6.54 -12.21 7.17
C ARG A 62 -5.24 -12.61 7.85
N LYS A 63 -4.61 -13.68 7.37
CA LYS A 63 -3.20 -13.93 7.68
C LYS A 63 -2.40 -12.90 6.90
N TYR A 64 -1.85 -11.93 7.61
CA TYR A 64 -0.88 -11.00 7.07
C TYR A 64 0.51 -11.57 7.31
N ILE A 65 1.40 -11.41 6.34
CA ILE A 65 2.82 -11.50 6.61
C ILE A 65 3.24 -10.27 7.42
N THR A 66 4.25 -10.45 8.26
CA THR A 66 4.93 -9.37 8.96
C THR A 66 5.63 -8.46 7.94
N PRO A 67 5.88 -7.17 8.29
CA PRO A 67 6.69 -6.30 7.46
C PRO A 67 8.07 -6.89 7.14
N GLU A 68 8.67 -7.62 8.08
CA GLU A 68 9.96 -8.29 7.91
C GLU A 68 9.90 -9.41 6.87
N GLU A 69 8.89 -10.29 6.94
CA GLU A 69 8.67 -11.31 5.90
C GLU A 69 8.42 -10.64 4.53
N GLY A 70 7.71 -9.50 4.50
CA GLY A 70 7.53 -8.74 3.26
C GLY A 70 8.85 -8.20 2.69
N ILE A 71 9.72 -7.67 3.56
CA ILE A 71 11.06 -7.20 3.19
C ILE A 71 11.89 -8.36 2.64
N GLU A 72 11.90 -9.50 3.32
CA GLU A 72 12.62 -10.70 2.91
C GLU A 72 12.20 -11.16 1.51
N LEU A 73 10.89 -11.32 1.27
CA LEU A 73 10.35 -11.73 -0.02
C LEU A 73 10.73 -10.78 -1.18
N ILE A 74 10.73 -9.47 -0.93
CA ILE A 74 11.14 -8.48 -1.94
C ILE A 74 12.63 -8.63 -2.26
N LEU A 75 13.47 -8.81 -1.23
CA LEU A 75 14.92 -9.00 -1.40
C LEU A 75 15.24 -10.30 -2.15
N GLU A 76 14.58 -11.40 -1.79
CA GLU A 76 14.72 -12.71 -2.46
C GLU A 76 14.34 -12.63 -3.95
N SER A 77 13.32 -11.82 -4.25
CA SER A 77 12.89 -11.53 -5.63
C SER A 77 13.86 -10.60 -6.39
N GLY A 78 14.93 -10.11 -5.74
CA GLY A 78 15.90 -9.18 -6.31
C GLY A 78 15.44 -7.72 -6.35
N GLY A 79 14.32 -7.41 -5.68
CA GLY A 79 13.76 -6.07 -5.59
C GLY A 79 14.36 -5.23 -4.46
N VAL A 80 13.78 -4.03 -4.27
CA VAL A 80 14.21 -3.05 -3.27
C VAL A 80 13.04 -2.75 -2.35
N PRO A 81 13.08 -3.15 -1.06
CA PRO A 81 12.02 -2.86 -0.11
C PRO A 81 11.96 -1.37 0.23
N ILE A 82 10.80 -0.75 0.01
CA ILE A 82 10.51 0.67 0.28
C ILE A 82 9.32 0.76 1.24
N LEU A 83 9.46 1.55 2.31
CA LEU A 83 8.36 1.85 3.22
C LEU A 83 7.45 2.92 2.61
N ALA A 84 6.23 2.53 2.24
CA ALA A 84 5.26 3.42 1.58
C ALA A 84 4.62 4.43 2.56
N HIS A 85 4.50 5.68 2.13
CA HIS A 85 3.84 6.82 2.80
C HIS A 85 3.86 6.75 4.34
N PRO A 86 5.05 6.83 4.99
CA PRO A 86 5.22 6.51 6.41
C PRO A 86 4.44 7.43 7.35
N LEU A 87 4.17 8.68 6.95
CA LEU A 87 3.41 9.64 7.75
C LEU A 87 1.92 9.31 7.81
N HIS A 88 1.42 8.46 6.90
CA HIS A 88 0.03 8.02 6.89
C HIS A 88 -0.32 7.15 8.11
N TYR A 89 0.69 6.56 8.76
CA TYR A 89 0.50 5.74 9.96
C TYR A 89 0.14 6.55 11.20
N LYS A 90 0.31 7.89 11.15
CA LYS A 90 0.04 8.81 12.28
C LYS A 90 0.73 8.41 13.58
N LEU A 91 1.94 7.85 13.45
CA LEU A 91 2.80 7.49 14.58
C LEU A 91 3.50 8.73 15.11
N GLU A 92 3.75 8.76 16.42
CA GLU A 92 4.61 9.78 17.02
C GLU A 92 6.07 9.60 16.51
N GLU A 93 6.86 10.67 16.52
CA GLU A 93 8.23 10.67 15.96
C GLU A 93 9.09 9.51 16.50
N LYS A 94 9.04 9.28 17.82
CA LYS A 94 9.80 8.19 18.47
C LYS A 94 9.36 6.80 17.99
N GLU A 95 8.07 6.61 17.77
CA GLU A 95 7.50 5.33 17.32
C GLU A 95 7.83 5.08 15.86
N LEU A 96 7.73 6.13 15.02
CA LEU A 96 8.13 6.05 13.62
C LEU A 96 9.62 5.72 13.49
N GLU A 97 10.48 6.38 14.27
CA GLU A 97 11.91 6.07 14.26
C GLU A 97 12.23 4.67 14.77
N ALA A 98 11.50 4.18 15.78
CA ALA A 98 11.65 2.80 16.26
C ALA A 98 11.24 1.79 15.16
N LEU A 99 10.14 2.05 14.45
CA LEU A 99 9.73 1.26 13.30
C LEU A 99 10.81 1.25 12.21
N ILE A 100 11.32 2.42 11.82
CA ILE A 100 12.35 2.55 10.79
C ILE A 100 13.60 1.75 11.17
N LYS A 101 14.07 1.86 12.42
CA LYS A 101 15.23 1.08 12.90
C LYS A 101 14.99 -0.42 12.81
N ARG A 102 13.82 -0.87 13.24
CA ARG A 102 13.41 -2.28 13.19
C ARG A 102 13.39 -2.81 11.76
N LEU A 103 12.76 -2.09 10.83
CA LEU A 103 12.67 -2.49 9.43
C LEU A 103 14.03 -2.38 8.71
N LYS A 104 14.84 -1.37 9.02
CA LYS A 104 16.23 -1.28 8.50
C LYS A 104 17.04 -2.50 8.91
N ALA A 105 16.92 -2.97 10.15
CA ALA A 105 17.59 -4.18 10.61
C ALA A 105 17.15 -5.44 9.82
N ALA A 106 15.90 -5.47 9.34
CA ALA A 106 15.39 -6.55 8.49
C ALA A 106 15.77 -6.41 7.00
N GLY A 107 16.40 -5.31 6.59
CA GLY A 107 16.87 -5.11 5.21
C GLY A 107 16.10 -4.07 4.40
N LEU A 108 15.26 -3.23 5.03
CA LEU A 108 14.63 -2.08 4.37
C LEU A 108 15.69 -1.20 3.69
N LYS A 109 15.42 -0.78 2.45
CA LYS A 109 16.37 -0.01 1.62
C LYS A 109 15.94 1.42 1.35
N GLY A 110 14.65 1.74 1.49
CA GLY A 110 14.17 3.10 1.23
C GLY A 110 12.83 3.44 1.88
N MET A 111 12.41 4.69 1.71
CA MET A 111 11.12 5.20 2.15
C MET A 111 10.53 6.15 1.12
N GLU A 112 9.20 6.17 1.00
CA GLU A 112 8.50 7.10 0.13
C GLU A 112 8.51 8.51 0.73
N ALA A 113 9.30 9.39 0.14
CA ALA A 113 9.43 10.78 0.54
C ALA A 113 8.46 11.68 -0.24
N LYS A 114 8.28 11.41 -1.53
CA LYS A 114 7.37 12.15 -2.43
C LYS A 114 6.03 11.42 -2.54
N TYR A 115 4.98 12.01 -2.00
CA TYR A 115 3.65 11.38 -1.96
C TYR A 115 2.56 12.44 -2.16
N SER A 116 1.47 12.08 -2.84
CA SER A 116 0.40 13.01 -3.25
C SER A 116 -0.26 13.78 -2.10
N ASN A 117 -0.22 13.27 -0.86
CA ASN A 117 -0.79 13.93 0.30
C ASN A 117 0.26 14.55 1.24
N HIS A 118 1.55 14.52 0.89
CA HIS A 118 2.59 15.19 1.67
C HIS A 118 2.61 16.69 1.36
N THR A 119 2.78 17.50 2.39
CA THR A 119 3.20 18.90 2.25
C THR A 119 4.71 18.98 1.98
N THR A 120 5.22 20.14 1.57
CA THR A 120 6.67 20.36 1.43
C THR A 120 7.44 20.07 2.73
N GLN A 121 6.82 20.34 3.88
CA GLN A 121 7.40 20.07 5.21
C GLN A 121 7.47 18.57 5.48
N ASP A 122 6.41 17.83 5.14
CA ASP A 122 6.37 16.37 5.24
C ASP A 122 7.44 15.72 4.37
N GLU A 123 7.57 16.14 3.11
CA GLU A 123 8.59 15.64 2.20
C GLU A 123 10.01 15.93 2.71
N ALA A 124 10.25 17.13 3.23
CA ALA A 124 11.53 17.50 3.82
C ALA A 124 11.84 16.68 5.08
N TYR A 125 10.83 16.42 5.91
CA TYR A 125 10.96 15.60 7.11
C TYR A 125 11.28 14.14 6.77
N VAL A 126 10.55 13.51 5.84
CA VAL A 126 10.84 12.14 5.41
C VAL A 126 12.22 12.05 4.76
N ARG A 127 12.63 13.03 3.95
CA ARG A 127 14.00 13.08 3.41
C ARG A 127 15.07 13.18 4.50
N LYS A 128 14.82 13.95 5.56
CA LYS A 128 15.72 14.01 6.72
C LYS A 128 15.85 12.65 7.39
N LEU A 129 14.74 11.91 7.54
CA LEU A 129 14.76 10.54 8.05
C LEU A 129 15.50 9.58 7.11
N CYS A 130 15.29 9.68 5.79
CA CYS A 130 16.05 8.92 4.79
C CYS A 130 17.55 9.12 4.97
N ASN A 131 18.01 10.37 5.08
CA ASN A 131 19.42 10.66 5.30
C ASN A 131 19.93 10.14 6.65
N LYS A 132 19.17 10.36 7.74
CA LYS A 132 19.53 9.90 9.09
C LYS A 132 19.69 8.38 9.17
N TYR A 133 18.87 7.65 8.42
CA TYR A 133 18.84 6.19 8.42
C TYR A 133 19.48 5.57 7.17
N GLU A 134 20.17 6.33 6.34
CA GLU A 134 20.82 5.85 5.10
C GLU A 134 19.86 5.04 4.21
N LEU A 135 18.63 5.53 4.07
CA LEU A 135 17.57 4.94 3.26
C LEU A 135 17.39 5.75 1.99
N LEU A 136 17.12 5.07 0.88
CA LEU A 136 16.85 5.69 -0.41
C LEU A 136 15.48 6.40 -0.39
N PRO A 137 15.39 7.66 -0.82
CA PRO A 137 14.09 8.28 -1.05
C PRO A 137 13.42 7.70 -2.30
N SER A 138 12.10 7.50 -2.21
CA SER A 138 11.21 7.07 -3.28
C SER A 138 10.05 8.05 -3.46
N GLY A 139 9.24 7.87 -4.50
CA GLY A 139 8.01 8.62 -4.69
C GLY A 139 6.96 7.91 -5.53
N GLY A 140 5.70 8.20 -5.25
CA GLY A 140 4.56 7.60 -5.92
C GLY A 140 3.30 8.45 -5.80
N SER A 141 2.41 8.35 -6.80
CA SER A 141 1.13 9.07 -6.75
C SER A 141 0.06 8.35 -5.94
N ASP A 142 0.19 7.02 -5.81
CA ASP A 142 -0.80 6.16 -5.14
C ASP A 142 -2.21 6.29 -5.76
N PHE A 143 -2.22 6.35 -7.09
CA PHE A 143 -3.39 6.45 -7.96
C PHE A 143 -4.32 5.25 -7.82
N HIS A 144 -5.62 5.51 -7.63
CA HIS A 144 -6.67 4.51 -7.45
C HIS A 144 -7.92 4.79 -8.31
N GLY A 145 -7.78 5.59 -9.38
CA GLY A 145 -8.88 5.90 -10.31
C GLY A 145 -10.05 6.58 -9.62
N THR A 146 -11.28 6.10 -9.88
CA THR A 146 -12.52 6.66 -9.33
C THR A 146 -12.57 6.65 -7.79
N ASN A 147 -11.77 5.81 -7.13
CA ASN A 147 -11.67 5.80 -5.66
C ASN A 147 -10.82 6.96 -5.10
N LYS A 148 -9.99 7.61 -5.93
CA LYS A 148 -9.24 8.81 -5.59
C LYS A 148 -9.24 9.77 -6.79
N PRO A 149 -10.38 10.42 -7.09
CA PRO A 149 -10.56 11.21 -8.32
C PRO A 149 -9.66 12.46 -8.39
N ALA A 150 -9.07 12.87 -7.26
CA ALA A 150 -8.14 14.00 -7.17
C ALA A 150 -6.67 13.59 -7.37
N ILE A 151 -6.39 12.31 -7.60
CA ILE A 151 -5.05 11.80 -7.86
C ILE A 151 -5.06 11.29 -9.30
N ASP A 152 -4.10 11.76 -10.10
CA ASP A 152 -3.85 11.23 -11.44
C ASP A 152 -2.56 10.39 -11.47
N MET A 153 -2.43 9.53 -12.49
CA MET A 153 -1.26 8.68 -12.66
C MET A 153 -0.02 9.56 -12.89
N GLY A 154 0.98 9.42 -12.01
CA GLY A 154 2.25 10.15 -12.11
C GLY A 154 2.23 11.62 -11.65
N THR A 155 1.07 12.24 -11.44
CA THR A 155 0.94 13.68 -11.13
C THR A 155 0.33 13.98 -9.75
N GLY A 156 -0.24 12.97 -9.08
CA GLY A 156 -0.78 13.15 -7.74
C GLY A 156 -1.91 14.17 -7.72
N ARG A 157 -1.88 15.12 -6.77
CA ARG A 157 -2.80 16.29 -6.71
C ARG A 157 -2.29 17.51 -7.51
N GLY A 158 -1.43 17.30 -8.49
CA GLY A 158 -0.94 18.33 -9.42
C GLY A 158 0.45 18.90 -9.14
N THR A 159 1.01 18.72 -7.94
CA THR A 159 2.37 19.19 -7.58
C THR A 159 3.38 18.06 -7.42
N LEU A 160 2.96 16.80 -7.61
CA LEU A 160 3.84 15.66 -7.44
C LEU A 160 4.85 15.63 -8.59
N SER A 161 6.11 15.86 -8.25
CA SER A 161 7.25 15.67 -9.13
C SER A 161 8.24 14.77 -8.40
N VAL A 162 8.31 13.51 -8.84
CA VAL A 162 9.27 12.53 -8.31
C VAL A 162 10.57 12.67 -9.09
N PRO A 163 11.69 13.01 -8.44
CA PRO A 163 12.98 13.12 -9.14
C PRO A 163 13.37 11.81 -9.80
N PHE A 164 13.78 11.85 -11.07
CA PHE A 164 14.25 10.66 -11.79
C PHE A 164 15.45 10.00 -11.10
N GLU A 165 16.26 10.79 -10.39
CA GLU A 165 17.36 10.32 -9.55
C GLU A 165 16.92 9.25 -8.52
N TYR A 166 15.69 9.33 -8.01
CA TYR A 166 15.18 8.33 -7.05
C TYR A 166 15.11 6.96 -7.72
N LEU A 167 14.62 6.90 -8.96
CA LEU A 167 14.57 5.66 -9.73
C LEU A 167 15.97 5.14 -10.06
N ILE A 168 16.91 6.01 -10.42
CA ILE A 168 18.31 5.62 -10.68
C ILE A 168 18.93 4.98 -9.43
N ASN A 169 18.78 5.62 -8.27
CA ASN A 169 19.37 5.14 -7.02
C ASN A 169 18.73 3.82 -6.55
N ILE A 170 17.42 3.66 -6.74
CA ILE A 170 16.71 2.40 -6.50
C ILE A 170 17.20 1.31 -7.48
N ALA A 171 17.35 1.62 -8.78
CA ALA A 171 17.83 0.66 -9.77
C ALA A 171 19.26 0.19 -9.48
N LYS A 172 20.13 1.05 -8.95
CA LYS A 172 21.49 0.68 -8.49
C LYS A 172 21.47 -0.25 -7.28
N ALA A 173 20.46 -0.15 -6.41
CA ALA A 173 20.32 -0.98 -5.22
C ALA A 173 19.60 -2.32 -5.47
N ALA A 174 18.89 -2.44 -6.60
CA ALA A 174 18.23 -3.67 -7.03
C ALA A 174 19.24 -4.70 -7.57
N LYS A 175 18.85 -5.97 -7.58
CA LYS A 175 19.61 -7.00 -8.29
C LYS A 175 19.62 -6.69 -9.80
N PRO A 176 20.75 -6.84 -10.51
CA PRO A 176 20.81 -6.58 -11.94
C PRO A 176 19.76 -7.35 -12.74
N SER A 177 19.05 -6.66 -13.60
CA SER A 177 18.02 -7.18 -14.51
C SER A 177 18.02 -6.38 -15.81
N GLU A 178 17.31 -6.87 -16.83
CA GLU A 178 17.13 -6.11 -18.08
C GLU A 178 16.50 -4.72 -17.82
N PHE A 179 15.56 -4.65 -16.87
CA PHE A 179 14.92 -3.40 -16.48
C PHE A 179 15.91 -2.43 -15.83
N THR A 180 16.67 -2.87 -14.82
CA THR A 180 17.63 -1.99 -14.14
C THR A 180 18.71 -1.51 -15.10
N LYS A 181 19.16 -2.37 -16.03
CA LYS A 181 20.08 -1.97 -17.10
C LYS A 181 19.49 -0.86 -17.97
N LYS A 182 18.25 -1.00 -18.45
CA LYS A 182 17.59 0.05 -19.26
C LYS A 182 17.50 1.39 -18.52
N VAL A 183 17.19 1.37 -17.23
CA VAL A 183 17.13 2.59 -16.41
C VAL A 183 18.51 3.26 -16.32
N LEU A 184 19.56 2.48 -16.05
CA LEU A 184 20.93 3.01 -15.92
C LEU A 184 21.49 3.51 -17.25
N ASP A 185 21.30 2.75 -18.34
CA ASP A 185 21.69 3.15 -19.70
C ASP A 185 20.98 4.45 -20.14
N PHE A 186 19.71 4.62 -19.74
CA PHE A 186 18.98 5.85 -20.01
C PHE A 186 19.58 7.04 -19.25
N ALA A 187 19.93 6.85 -17.97
CA ALA A 187 20.53 7.89 -17.16
C ALA A 187 21.88 8.36 -17.73
N GLU A 188 22.75 7.42 -18.14
CA GLU A 188 24.07 7.73 -18.72
C GLU A 188 23.97 8.56 -20.00
N LYS A 189 22.94 8.33 -20.82
CA LYS A 189 22.74 9.05 -22.09
C LYS A 189 22.23 10.49 -21.91
N HIS A 190 21.72 10.83 -20.73
CA HIS A 190 21.04 12.11 -20.46
C HIS A 190 21.61 12.83 -19.22
N SER A 191 22.80 12.42 -18.77
CA SER A 191 23.60 13.09 -17.72
C SER A 191 24.62 14.02 -18.37
#